data_AF-A0A7W0VWC0-F1
#
_entry.id   AF-A0A7W0VWC0-F1
#
_cell.length_a   1.000
_cell.length_b   1.000
_cell.length_c   1.000
_cell.angle_alpha   90.00
_cell.angle_beta   90.00
_cell.angle_gamma   90.00
#
_symmetry.space_group_name_H-M   'P 1'
#
loop_
_entity.id
_entity.type
_entity.pdbx_description
1 polymer ?
#
loop_
_entity_poly.entity_id
_entity_poly.type
_entity_poly.pdbx_seq_one_letter_code
_entity_poly.pdbx_strand_id
1 'polypeptide(L)'
;MSTAPAIPARLRRSRYISWFGHMGAVYLFHDLYGYLMQMSPDIAEMIESFSDGVDTKETVAYYKDKLGDADPQQFVEILVGHAVLVDPKEEEIDGIWAYIPIHGKWNIWRRKDDRLTFWTAWGERPEQQILLDAAETAIWDAFDGAKRLIELRHHHDNDKIVSLVRKLVHSDVQALKLSMMPWSVYAKRPAMAPAYLASTMPYPSWKPGTPVPPAPDLTAYHQTSITHADEQFDHQETTLSHLLRIPHPALGGRTYGQKLADVMMARGMVREGTVRVLEVGAGLGYVAKDVIATLTEAGRTVEYTIVELSPVLAAAQQERVGKETAKWINGDVLAVDLPEASFDLILSNEMAGDLPARQLTRADLGLEPDQGNVNREKLATFSKIAADRGVNLDDAPEPFYLMTGAFELVEKIGKWLAPGGHAILTEFGDIAAWPKVSTHLDHPELSTHFGHLHQLAKGAGLTAKVEFVIDLLDFDREQKGLATTRSHFRALRALAAGAELDLPKIGYTPELLEKTVGDKLDLTRVGELRWDRIEDRLMGLVPHEFKALLIAR
;
A
#
# COMPACT_ATOMS: atom_id res chain seq x y z
N MET A 1 4.18 42.78 6.70
CA MET A 1 4.77 41.67 7.47
C MET A 1 4.18 41.73 8.86
N SER A 2 3.16 40.90 9.14
CA SER A 2 2.62 40.77 10.50
C SER A 2 3.64 39.97 11.29
N THR A 3 4.22 40.56 12.33
CA THR A 3 5.08 39.85 13.29
C THR A 3 4.28 38.68 13.86
N ALA A 4 4.81 37.46 13.75
CA ALA A 4 4.23 36.32 14.44
C ALA A 4 4.06 36.68 15.93
N PRO A 5 2.96 36.27 16.59
CA PRO A 5 2.79 36.54 18.02
C PRO A 5 4.00 36.00 18.79
N ALA A 6 4.47 36.77 19.77
CA ALA A 6 5.60 36.37 20.59
C ALA A 6 5.28 35.06 21.30
N ILE A 7 6.21 34.10 21.24
CA ILE A 7 6.03 32.80 21.90
C ILE A 7 5.82 33.01 23.41
N PRO A 8 4.82 32.37 24.02
CA PRO A 8 4.61 32.43 25.46
C PRO A 8 5.88 32.07 26.25
N ALA A 9 6.12 32.79 27.34
CA ALA A 9 7.25 32.53 28.24
C ALA A 9 7.17 31.14 28.88
N ARG A 10 5.96 30.60 29.01
CA ARG A 10 5.72 29.23 29.47
C ARG A 10 4.81 28.50 28.50
N LEU A 11 5.15 27.26 28.20
CA LEU A 11 4.39 26.39 27.31
C LEU A 11 4.16 25.04 27.97
N ARG A 12 3.06 24.40 27.60
CA ARG A 12 2.80 22.99 27.91
C ARG A 12 2.51 22.21 26.64
N ARG A 13 2.74 20.91 26.66
CA ARG A 13 2.27 19.97 25.64
C ARG A 13 0.74 19.95 25.64
N SER A 14 0.14 19.87 24.45
CA SER A 14 -1.31 19.66 24.31
C SER A 14 -1.73 18.34 24.96
N ARG A 15 -2.92 18.33 25.57
CA ARG A 15 -3.50 17.11 26.14
C ARG A 15 -4.13 16.19 25.09
N TYR A 16 -4.21 16.64 23.84
CA TYR A 16 -4.86 15.95 22.72
C TYR A 16 -3.83 15.47 21.69
N ILE A 17 -2.72 14.91 22.18
CA ILE A 17 -1.65 14.35 21.34
C ILE A 17 -1.56 12.85 21.59
N SER A 18 -1.59 12.10 20.49
CA SER A 18 -1.32 10.67 20.43
C SER A 18 -0.09 10.37 19.58
N TRP A 19 0.66 9.35 20.00
CA TRP A 19 1.94 8.96 19.43
C TRP A 19 1.86 7.60 18.74
N PHE A 20 2.49 7.50 17.57
CA PHE A 20 2.51 6.29 16.75
C PHE A 20 3.90 6.05 16.16
N GLY A 21 4.20 4.79 15.86
CA GLY A 21 5.50 4.37 15.33
C GLY A 21 5.33 3.42 14.15
N HIS A 22 6.09 3.65 13.08
CA HIS A 22 6.04 2.80 11.89
C HIS A 22 7.33 2.94 11.08
N MET A 23 7.91 1.80 10.68
CA MET A 23 9.08 1.69 9.78
C MET A 23 10.23 2.66 10.11
N GLY A 24 10.68 2.69 11.37
CA GLY A 24 11.79 3.56 11.78
C GLY A 24 11.44 5.04 11.96
N ALA A 25 10.19 5.45 11.77
CA ALA A 25 9.70 6.81 12.00
C ALA A 25 8.68 6.87 13.15
N VAL A 26 8.52 8.05 13.73
CA VAL A 26 7.47 8.35 14.71
C VAL A 26 6.54 9.44 14.19
N TYR A 27 5.27 9.32 14.58
CA TYR A 27 4.20 10.19 14.10
C TYR A 27 3.41 10.74 15.28
N LEU A 28 3.14 12.03 15.23
CA LEU A 28 2.20 12.71 16.10
C LEU A 28 0.86 12.85 15.39
N PHE A 29 -0.22 12.46 16.08
CA PHE A 29 -1.56 12.81 15.70
C PHE A 29 -2.17 13.76 16.74
N HIS A 30 -2.74 14.88 16.29
CA HIS A 30 -3.45 15.79 17.18
C HIS A 30 -4.94 15.44 17.21
N ASP A 31 -5.42 14.85 18.30
CA ASP A 31 -6.78 14.33 18.47
C ASP A 31 -7.88 15.40 18.54
N LEU A 32 -7.52 16.69 18.41
CA LEU A 32 -8.47 17.80 18.39
C LEU A 32 -8.62 18.45 17.00
N TYR A 33 -7.53 18.54 16.23
CA TYR A 33 -7.54 19.14 14.89
C TYR A 33 -7.38 18.10 13.76
N GLY A 34 -6.86 16.92 14.07
CA GLY A 34 -6.58 15.85 13.11
C GLY A 34 -5.25 16.05 12.37
N TYR A 35 -4.38 16.93 12.85
CA TYR A 35 -3.04 17.12 12.32
C TYR A 35 -2.24 15.84 12.41
N LEU A 36 -1.47 15.58 11.36
CA LEU A 36 -0.56 14.45 11.26
C LEU A 36 0.83 14.96 10.91
N MET A 37 1.80 14.70 11.79
CA MET A 37 3.19 15.11 11.62
C MET A 37 4.12 13.92 11.82
N GLN A 38 4.94 13.63 10.81
CA GLN A 38 6.10 12.76 10.98
C GLN A 38 7.22 13.56 11.67
N MET A 39 7.93 12.93 12.61
CA MET A 39 9.04 13.57 13.29
C MET A 39 10.13 12.58 13.71
N SER A 40 11.25 13.12 14.19
CA SER A 40 12.30 12.31 14.80
C SER A 40 11.98 12.00 16.28
N PRO A 41 12.56 10.92 16.84
CA PRO A 41 12.42 10.60 18.26
C PRO A 41 12.87 11.73 19.19
N ASP A 42 13.91 12.47 18.81
CA ASP A 42 14.44 13.57 19.63
C ASP A 42 13.47 14.75 19.73
N ILE A 43 12.73 15.04 18.65
CA ILE A 43 11.66 16.06 18.66
C ILE A 43 10.49 15.58 19.54
N ALA A 44 10.15 14.29 19.49
CA ALA A 44 9.13 13.73 20.37
C ALA A 44 9.52 13.84 21.84
N GLU A 45 10.79 13.57 22.19
CA GLU A 45 11.31 13.76 23.54
C GLU A 45 11.23 15.25 23.97
N MET A 46 11.59 16.18 23.07
CA MET A 46 11.45 17.61 23.33
C MET A 46 10.00 18.00 23.64
N ILE A 47 9.02 17.52 22.87
CA ILE A 47 7.59 17.80 23.12
C ILE A 47 7.18 17.29 24.50
N GLU A 48 7.60 16.09 24.89
CA GLU A 48 7.27 15.53 26.20
C GLU A 48 7.93 16.29 27.37
N SER A 49 9.05 16.98 27.13
CA SER A 49 9.68 17.84 28.15
C SER A 49 8.80 19.04 28.54
N PHE A 50 7.84 19.44 27.68
CA PHE A 50 6.85 20.47 27.98
C PHE A 50 5.66 19.98 28.83
N SER A 51 5.87 19.00 29.73
CA SER A 51 4.84 18.35 30.56
C SER A 51 3.64 19.23 31.01
N ASP A 52 3.82 20.14 31.96
CA ASP A 52 2.76 21.04 32.45
C ASP A 52 3.28 22.46 32.75
N GLY A 53 3.57 23.20 31.67
CA GLY A 53 3.83 24.63 31.73
C GLY A 53 5.24 24.94 32.19
N VAL A 54 6.25 24.58 31.40
CA VAL A 54 7.68 24.80 31.66
C VAL A 54 8.16 26.13 31.09
N ASP A 55 9.31 26.63 31.52
CA ASP A 55 9.92 27.82 30.91
C ASP A 55 10.44 27.51 29.50
N THR A 56 9.93 28.24 28.52
CA THR A 56 10.24 27.98 27.11
C THR A 56 11.73 28.19 26.80
N LYS A 57 12.38 29.20 27.41
CA LYS A 57 13.78 29.52 27.12
C LYS A 57 14.71 28.48 27.73
N GLU A 58 14.40 28.01 28.93
CA GLU A 58 15.17 26.95 29.59
C GLU A 58 15.13 25.65 28.79
N THR A 59 13.95 25.24 28.31
CA THR A 59 13.83 24.03 27.47
C THR A 59 14.54 24.18 26.14
N VAL A 60 14.40 25.32 25.44
CA VAL A 60 15.11 25.59 24.18
C VAL A 60 16.63 25.53 24.39
N ALA A 61 17.14 26.11 25.49
CA ALA A 61 18.56 26.05 25.81
C ALA A 61 19.03 24.61 26.08
N TYR A 62 18.20 23.78 26.73
CA TYR A 62 18.52 22.38 27.00
C TYR A 62 18.65 21.51 25.73
N TYR A 63 17.84 21.77 24.70
CA TYR A 63 17.85 20.99 23.45
C TYR A 63 18.80 21.53 22.38
N LYS A 64 19.48 22.66 22.61
CA LYS A 64 20.34 23.32 21.63
C LYS A 64 21.39 22.41 20.98
N ASP A 65 22.01 21.54 21.79
CA ASP A 65 23.06 20.64 21.32
C ASP A 65 22.56 19.19 21.12
N LYS A 66 21.25 18.96 21.25
CA LYS A 66 20.62 17.62 21.19
C LYS A 66 19.92 17.33 19.87
N LEU A 67 19.64 18.34 19.06
CA LEU A 67 18.94 18.22 17.77
C LEU A 67 19.88 18.36 16.57
N GLY A 68 21.17 18.05 16.76
CA GLY A 68 22.20 18.24 15.73
C GLY A 68 22.37 19.72 15.37
N ASP A 69 22.34 20.03 14.07
CA ASP A 69 22.47 21.40 13.56
C ASP A 69 21.15 22.21 13.55
N ALA A 70 20.04 21.60 13.97
CA ALA A 70 18.73 22.24 13.91
C ALA A 70 18.45 23.12 15.13
N ASP A 71 17.86 24.31 14.90
CA ASP A 71 17.53 25.28 15.96
C ASP A 71 16.24 24.88 16.71
N PRO A 72 16.30 24.53 18.01
CA PRO A 72 15.12 24.16 18.79
C PRO A 72 14.05 25.26 18.83
N GLN A 73 14.45 26.52 18.73
CA GLN A 73 13.53 27.65 18.74
C GLN A 73 12.55 27.59 17.55
N GLN A 74 13.05 27.23 16.37
CA GLN A 74 12.21 27.10 15.16
C GLN A 74 11.20 25.96 15.31
N PHE A 75 11.60 24.84 15.92
CA PHE A 75 10.66 23.76 16.21
C PHE A 75 9.56 24.21 17.17
N VAL A 76 9.89 24.92 18.26
CA VAL A 76 8.89 25.46 19.19
C VAL A 76 7.89 26.37 18.47
N GLU A 77 8.34 27.26 17.58
CA GLU A 77 7.47 28.12 16.77
C GLU A 77 6.48 27.31 15.92
N ILE A 78 6.98 26.29 15.22
CA ILE A 78 6.16 25.39 14.40
C ILE A 78 5.14 24.64 15.26
N LEU A 79 5.58 24.12 16.42
CA LEU A 79 4.74 23.33 17.33
C LEU A 79 3.63 24.18 17.96
N VAL A 80 3.90 25.44 18.31
CA VAL A 80 2.88 26.40 18.75
C VAL A 80 1.90 26.70 17.61
N GLY A 81 2.41 26.92 16.40
CA GLY A 81 1.57 27.14 15.21
C GLY A 81 0.59 26.00 14.90
N HIS A 82 0.91 24.77 15.34
CA HIS A 82 0.07 23.58 15.18
C HIS A 82 -0.64 23.17 16.48
N ALA A 83 -0.68 24.04 17.50
CA ALA A 83 -1.27 23.77 18.81
C ALA A 83 -0.72 22.52 19.53
N VAL A 84 0.46 22.03 19.16
CA VAL A 84 1.15 20.93 19.85
C VAL A 84 1.69 21.41 21.19
N LEU A 85 2.19 22.64 21.22
CA LEU A 85 2.54 23.37 22.43
C LEU A 85 1.57 24.53 22.60
N VAL A 86 1.05 24.72 23.81
CA VAL A 86 0.01 25.70 24.12
C VAL A 86 0.35 26.49 25.38
N ASP A 87 -0.20 27.69 25.53
CA ASP A 87 -0.10 28.42 26.80
C ASP A 87 -0.84 27.62 27.89
N PRO A 88 -0.24 27.39 29.07
CA PRO A 88 -0.89 26.69 30.17
C PRO A 88 -2.25 27.28 30.59
N LYS A 89 -2.49 28.56 30.31
CA LYS A 89 -3.74 29.26 30.63
C LYS A 89 -4.82 29.12 29.57
N GLU A 90 -4.48 28.59 28.39
CA GLU A 90 -5.43 28.41 27.30
C GLU A 90 -6.25 27.12 27.46
N GLU A 91 -7.56 27.27 27.32
CA GLU A 91 -8.47 26.15 27.08
C GLU A 91 -8.42 25.80 25.60
N GLU A 92 -7.70 24.73 25.28
CA GLU A 92 -7.42 24.29 23.88
C GLU A 92 -8.70 24.13 23.05
N ILE A 93 -9.83 23.84 23.69
CA ILE A 93 -11.12 23.66 23.03
C ILE A 93 -11.67 24.95 22.43
N ASP A 94 -11.27 26.11 22.95
CA ASP A 94 -11.74 27.39 22.43
C ASP A 94 -11.14 27.71 21.05
N GLY A 95 -9.98 27.12 20.73
CA GLY A 95 -9.31 27.30 19.44
C GLY A 95 -10.07 26.70 18.26
N ILE A 96 -10.86 25.63 18.48
CA ILE A 96 -11.49 24.89 17.37
C ILE A 96 -12.54 25.71 16.63
N TRP A 97 -13.14 26.70 17.28
CA TRP A 97 -14.31 27.40 16.75
C TRP A 97 -14.01 28.21 15.49
N ALA A 98 -12.75 28.58 15.29
CA ALA A 98 -12.28 29.26 14.07
C ALA A 98 -12.15 28.32 12.86
N TYR A 99 -12.23 27.00 13.07
CA TYR A 99 -11.98 26.00 12.05
C TYR A 99 -13.26 25.48 11.39
N ILE A 100 -13.07 24.93 10.20
CA ILE A 100 -14.07 24.30 9.36
C ILE A 100 -13.92 22.78 9.51
N PRO A 101 -14.98 22.05 9.91
CA PRO A 101 -14.97 20.61 9.99
C PRO A 101 -15.06 20.00 8.58
N ILE A 102 -14.06 19.19 8.23
CA ILE A 102 -13.96 18.44 6.98
C ILE A 102 -14.17 16.97 7.28
N HIS A 103 -15.09 16.30 6.59
CA HIS A 103 -15.24 14.85 6.70
C HIS A 103 -13.94 14.16 6.27
N GLY A 104 -13.44 13.30 7.15
CA GLY A 104 -12.28 12.47 6.88
C GLY A 104 -12.58 11.47 5.77
N LYS A 105 -11.60 11.24 4.90
CA LYS A 105 -11.67 10.18 3.89
C LYS A 105 -11.59 8.80 4.56
N TRP A 106 -12.03 7.76 3.85
CA TRP A 106 -11.78 6.36 4.23
C TRP A 106 -12.50 5.88 5.50
N ASN A 107 -13.66 6.47 5.79
CA ASN A 107 -14.56 6.01 6.84
C ASN A 107 -15.67 5.15 6.25
N ILE A 108 -16.29 4.28 7.05
CA ILE A 108 -17.52 3.58 6.68
C ILE A 108 -18.59 3.96 7.69
N TRP A 109 -19.75 4.37 7.20
CA TRP A 109 -20.91 4.60 8.05
C TRP A 109 -22.18 4.11 7.38
N ARG A 110 -23.18 3.80 8.19
CA ARG A 110 -24.52 3.41 7.75
C ARG A 110 -25.55 4.33 8.40
N ARG A 111 -26.48 4.82 7.59
CA ARG A 111 -27.64 5.56 8.07
C ARG A 111 -28.82 4.63 8.32
N LYS A 112 -29.47 4.81 9.47
CA LYS A 112 -30.78 4.25 9.76
C LYS A 112 -31.63 5.35 10.36
N ASP A 113 -32.61 5.80 9.58
CA ASP A 113 -33.49 6.92 9.92
C ASP A 113 -32.67 8.20 10.19
N ASP A 114 -32.79 8.77 11.40
CA ASP A 114 -32.08 9.97 11.82
C ASP A 114 -30.73 9.68 12.52
N ARG A 115 -30.23 8.43 12.46
CA ARG A 115 -29.00 8.02 13.13
C ARG A 115 -27.94 7.51 12.17
N LEU A 116 -26.69 7.79 12.51
CA LEU A 116 -25.51 7.22 11.88
C LEU A 116 -24.79 6.25 12.82
N THR A 117 -24.27 5.17 12.26
CA THR A 117 -23.27 4.33 12.92
C THR A 117 -22.02 4.36 12.05
N PHE A 118 -20.86 4.59 12.65
CA PHE A 118 -19.55 4.48 11.99
C PHE A 118 -18.92 3.15 12.35
N TRP A 119 -18.19 2.56 11.41
CA TRP A 119 -17.30 1.43 11.62
C TRP A 119 -15.87 1.91 11.42
N THR A 120 -14.99 1.62 12.37
CA THR A 120 -13.56 1.97 12.28
C THR A 120 -12.71 0.74 12.57
N ALA A 121 -11.61 0.60 11.81
CA ALA A 121 -10.70 -0.53 11.88
C ALA A 121 -9.28 -0.11 11.46
N TRP A 122 -8.72 0.87 12.19
CA TRP A 122 -7.43 1.49 11.85
C TRP A 122 -6.25 0.56 12.15
N GLY A 123 -5.50 0.20 11.10
CA GLY A 123 -4.31 -0.67 11.22
C GLY A 123 -4.66 -2.03 11.78
N GLU A 124 -4.07 -2.39 12.92
CA GLU A 124 -4.33 -3.63 13.68
C GLU A 124 -5.25 -3.41 14.90
N ARG A 125 -5.82 -2.21 15.06
CA ARG A 125 -6.75 -1.95 16.17
C ARG A 125 -8.03 -2.79 16.01
N PRO A 126 -8.69 -3.14 17.14
CA PRO A 126 -9.99 -3.79 17.12
C PRO A 126 -11.01 -2.96 16.34
N GLU A 127 -11.95 -3.65 15.71
CA GLU A 127 -13.10 -3.02 15.08
C GLU A 127 -13.95 -2.29 16.13
N GLN A 128 -14.37 -1.06 15.82
CA GLN A 128 -15.21 -0.27 16.70
C GLN A 128 -16.45 0.24 15.96
N GLN A 129 -17.54 0.40 16.72
CA GLN A 129 -18.75 1.05 16.24
C GLN A 129 -18.98 2.34 17.03
N ILE A 130 -19.16 3.45 16.32
CA ILE A 130 -19.52 4.75 16.92
C ILE A 130 -20.93 5.10 16.49
N LEU A 131 -21.87 5.02 17.43
CA LEU A 131 -23.25 5.45 17.21
C LEU A 131 -23.38 6.95 17.45
N LEU A 132 -23.97 7.65 16.47
CA LEU A 132 -24.44 9.02 16.61
C LEU A 132 -25.93 9.04 16.89
N ASP A 133 -26.33 9.82 17.90
CA ASP A 133 -27.74 10.12 18.12
C ASP A 133 -28.31 11.05 17.03
N ALA A 134 -29.60 11.34 17.10
CA ALA A 134 -30.29 12.18 16.10
C ALA A 134 -29.71 13.60 16.01
N ALA A 135 -29.33 14.20 17.14
CA ALA A 135 -28.77 15.55 17.16
C ALA A 135 -27.31 15.55 16.67
N GLU A 136 -26.52 14.55 17.06
CA GLU A 136 -25.16 14.36 16.57
C GLU A 136 -25.15 14.10 15.06
N THR A 137 -26.11 13.33 14.56
CA THR A 137 -26.29 13.09 13.12
C THR A 137 -26.66 14.38 12.38
N ALA A 138 -27.57 15.19 12.94
CA ALA A 138 -27.90 16.48 12.37
C ALA A 138 -26.70 17.46 12.35
N ILE A 139 -25.84 17.42 13.38
CA ILE A 139 -24.59 18.19 13.40
C ILE A 139 -23.61 17.67 12.33
N TRP A 140 -23.45 16.35 12.21
CA TRP A 140 -22.62 15.72 11.18
C TRP A 140 -23.05 16.15 9.77
N ASP A 141 -24.36 16.17 9.51
CA ASP A 141 -24.94 16.60 8.23
C ASP A 141 -24.69 18.10 7.96
N ALA A 142 -24.53 18.90 9.03
CA ALA A 142 -24.17 20.31 8.92
C ALA A 142 -22.66 20.56 8.72
N PHE A 143 -21.79 19.55 8.90
CA PHE A 143 -20.36 19.62 8.59
C PHE A 143 -20.13 19.51 7.08
N ASP A 144 -20.46 20.57 6.35
CA ASP A 144 -20.44 20.65 4.89
C ASP A 144 -19.07 20.98 4.28
N GLY A 145 -18.03 21.09 5.12
CA GLY A 145 -16.69 21.49 4.70
C GLY A 145 -16.57 22.95 4.23
N ALA A 146 -17.58 23.78 4.49
CA ALA A 146 -17.60 25.19 4.14
C ALA A 146 -17.74 26.11 5.37
N LYS A 147 -18.64 25.78 6.30
CA LYS A 147 -18.92 26.62 7.48
C LYS A 147 -17.92 26.39 8.60
N ARG A 148 -17.53 27.45 9.30
CA ARG A 148 -16.77 27.33 10.55
C ARG A 148 -17.66 26.82 11.66
N LEU A 149 -17.07 26.14 12.65
CA LEU A 149 -17.78 25.65 13.83
C LEU A 149 -18.51 26.78 14.57
N ILE A 150 -17.95 28.01 14.62
CA ILE A 150 -18.60 29.16 15.25
C ILE A 150 -19.97 29.50 14.61
N GLU A 151 -20.13 29.27 13.30
CA GLU A 151 -21.36 29.56 12.57
C GLU A 151 -22.47 28.55 12.89
N LEU A 152 -22.09 27.34 13.32
CA LEU A 152 -23.04 26.26 13.66
C LEU A 152 -23.65 26.43 15.06
N ARG A 153 -23.04 27.24 15.93
CA ARG A 153 -23.48 27.50 17.31
C ARG A 153 -24.89 28.08 17.43
N HIS A 154 -25.40 28.71 16.38
CA HIS A 154 -26.74 29.29 16.36
C HIS A 154 -27.84 28.26 16.08
N HIS A 155 -27.47 27.08 15.60
CA HIS A 155 -28.41 26.07 15.11
C HIS A 155 -28.33 24.75 15.88
N HIS A 156 -27.24 24.52 16.61
CA HIS A 156 -27.02 23.29 17.38
C HIS A 156 -26.44 23.61 18.75
N ASP A 157 -26.61 22.66 19.67
CA ASP A 157 -26.06 22.74 21.02
C ASP A 157 -24.51 22.74 21.00
N ASN A 158 -23.90 23.71 21.68
CA ASN A 158 -22.45 23.91 21.64
C ASN A 158 -21.68 22.75 22.27
N ASP A 159 -22.18 22.22 23.39
CA ASP A 159 -21.54 21.12 24.09
C ASP A 159 -21.59 19.84 23.25
N LYS A 160 -22.71 19.62 22.53
CA LYS A 160 -22.81 18.55 21.54
C LYS A 160 -21.87 18.73 20.36
N ILE A 161 -21.71 19.94 19.80
CA ILE A 161 -20.72 20.19 18.73
C ILE A 161 -19.32 19.81 19.23
N VAL A 162 -18.93 20.33 20.39
CA VAL A 162 -17.60 20.09 20.98
C VAL A 162 -17.36 18.60 21.23
N SER A 163 -18.33 17.92 21.85
CA SER A 163 -18.24 16.49 22.14
C SER A 163 -18.14 15.66 20.87
N LEU A 164 -18.92 15.99 19.84
CA LEU A 164 -18.90 15.31 18.55
C LEU A 164 -17.57 15.52 17.81
N VAL A 165 -17.06 16.76 17.76
CA VAL A 165 -15.76 17.05 17.13
C VAL A 165 -14.65 16.26 17.82
N ARG A 166 -14.57 16.29 19.15
CA ARG A 166 -13.57 15.52 19.90
C ARG A 166 -13.66 14.02 19.61
N LYS A 167 -14.88 13.49 19.55
CA LYS A 167 -15.14 12.08 19.25
C LYS A 167 -14.68 11.70 17.85
N LEU A 168 -15.03 12.49 16.84
CA LEU A 168 -14.81 12.15 15.42
C LEU A 168 -13.43 12.51 14.89
N VAL A 169 -12.74 13.49 15.49
CA VAL A 169 -11.37 13.85 15.12
C VAL A 169 -10.35 12.86 15.70
N HIS A 170 -10.63 12.29 16.87
CA HIS A 170 -9.73 11.38 17.59
C HIS A 170 -9.08 10.34 16.69
N SER A 171 -7.83 9.99 16.95
CA SER A 171 -7.04 9.02 16.19
C SER A 171 -7.65 7.61 16.14
N ASP A 172 -8.59 7.29 17.03
CA ASP A 172 -9.37 6.03 16.98
C ASP A 172 -10.54 6.08 15.98
N VAL A 173 -10.96 7.27 15.55
CA VAL A 173 -12.12 7.48 14.67
C VAL A 173 -11.71 8.13 13.36
N GLN A 174 -11.07 9.29 13.38
CA GLN A 174 -10.58 10.03 12.21
C GLN A 174 -11.66 10.30 11.13
N ALA A 175 -12.92 10.35 11.53
CA ALA A 175 -14.06 10.69 10.69
C ALA A 175 -14.15 12.20 10.39
N LEU A 176 -13.41 13.02 11.13
CA LEU A 176 -13.37 14.47 10.96
C LEU A 176 -11.95 15.01 11.04
N LYS A 177 -11.67 16.09 10.30
CA LYS A 177 -10.44 16.88 10.35
C LYS A 177 -10.82 18.36 10.38
N LEU A 178 -10.02 19.20 11.03
CA LEU A 178 -10.28 20.63 11.11
C LEU A 178 -9.34 21.40 10.18
N SER A 179 -9.91 22.28 9.37
CA SER A 179 -9.18 23.13 8.41
C SER A 179 -9.45 24.61 8.66
N MET A 180 -8.45 25.48 8.46
CA MET A 180 -8.65 26.93 8.49
C MET A 180 -9.36 27.47 7.24
N MET A 181 -9.34 26.72 6.14
CA MET A 181 -9.92 27.10 4.85
C MET A 181 -10.96 26.07 4.40
N PRO A 182 -12.02 26.51 3.69
CA PRO A 182 -13.06 25.60 3.22
C PRO A 182 -12.52 24.65 2.14
N TRP A 183 -13.11 23.45 2.04
CA TRP A 183 -12.67 22.43 1.10
C TRP A 183 -12.71 22.89 -0.37
N SER A 184 -13.65 23.77 -0.70
CA SER A 184 -13.81 24.35 -2.04
C SER A 184 -12.58 25.12 -2.54
N VAL A 185 -11.75 25.65 -1.63
CA VAL A 185 -10.48 26.31 -1.97
C VAL A 185 -9.46 25.29 -2.49
N TYR A 186 -9.46 24.10 -1.91
CA TYR A 186 -8.55 23.01 -2.28
C TYR A 186 -9.03 22.21 -3.48
N ALA A 187 -10.35 22.07 -3.67
CA ALA A 187 -10.92 21.29 -4.78
C ALA A 187 -10.40 21.74 -6.16
N LYS A 188 -10.12 23.04 -6.35
CA LYS A 188 -9.56 23.59 -7.60
C LYS A 188 -8.03 23.56 -7.66
N ARG A 189 -7.36 23.34 -6.53
CA ARG A 189 -5.90 23.31 -6.39
C ARG A 189 -5.50 22.21 -5.40
N PRO A 190 -5.66 20.92 -5.74
CA PRO A 190 -5.46 19.82 -4.79
C PRO A 190 -4.05 19.81 -4.18
N ALA A 191 -3.03 20.26 -4.93
CA ALA A 191 -1.66 20.37 -4.45
C ALA A 191 -1.46 21.40 -3.30
N MET A 192 -2.42 22.31 -3.07
CA MET A 192 -2.38 23.23 -1.93
C MET A 192 -3.15 22.71 -0.71
N ALA A 193 -3.83 21.56 -0.82
CA ALA A 193 -4.49 20.94 0.32
C ALA A 193 -3.44 20.46 1.32
N PRO A 194 -3.54 20.80 2.62
CA PRO A 194 -2.70 20.21 3.63
C PRO A 194 -2.80 18.68 3.60
N ALA A 195 -1.66 17.98 3.56
CA ALA A 195 -1.61 16.52 3.40
C ALA A 195 -2.45 15.78 4.47
N TYR A 196 -2.45 16.27 5.71
CA TYR A 196 -3.19 15.65 6.83
C TYR A 196 -4.71 15.55 6.61
N LEU A 197 -5.30 16.37 5.72
CA LEU A 197 -6.73 16.29 5.41
C LEU A 197 -7.09 15.02 4.61
N ALA A 198 -6.13 14.45 3.88
CA ALA A 198 -6.31 13.22 3.13
C ALA A 198 -5.67 12.00 3.81
N SER A 199 -4.75 12.21 4.76
CA SER A 199 -4.03 11.15 5.45
C SER A 199 -4.83 10.50 6.57
N THR A 200 -4.62 9.19 6.72
CA THR A 200 -5.10 8.37 7.82
C THR A 200 -3.94 7.92 8.69
N MET A 201 -4.20 7.67 9.97
CA MET A 201 -3.21 7.18 10.93
C MET A 201 -3.53 5.73 11.35
N PRO A 202 -3.16 4.72 10.56
CA PRO A 202 -3.38 3.31 10.90
C PRO A 202 -2.28 2.75 11.81
N TYR A 203 -1.24 3.52 12.14
CA TYR A 203 -0.05 2.95 12.75
C TYR A 203 -0.26 2.50 14.20
N PRO A 204 0.52 1.52 14.69
CA PRO A 204 0.55 1.12 16.09
C PRO A 204 0.93 2.27 17.01
N SER A 205 0.34 2.29 18.20
CA SER A 205 0.70 3.27 19.23
C SER A 205 2.16 3.09 19.63
N TRP A 206 2.84 4.22 19.82
CA TRP A 206 4.22 4.27 20.27
C TRP A 206 4.33 5.20 21.47
N LYS A 207 5.33 4.97 22.32
CA LYS A 207 5.57 5.80 23.50
C LYS A 207 6.91 6.51 23.37
N PRO A 208 6.96 7.85 23.52
CA PRO A 208 8.22 8.57 23.61
C PRO A 208 9.20 7.97 24.62
N GLY A 209 10.48 7.93 24.23
CA GLY A 209 11.54 7.31 25.02
C GLY A 209 11.63 5.78 24.89
N THR A 210 10.77 5.13 24.10
CA THR A 210 10.90 3.71 23.75
C THR A 210 11.56 3.55 22.38
N PRO A 211 12.29 2.45 22.11
CA PRO A 211 12.88 2.22 20.81
C PRO A 211 11.84 2.31 19.69
N VAL A 212 12.20 2.98 18.60
CA VAL A 212 11.35 3.01 17.40
C VAL A 212 11.39 1.62 16.76
N PRO A 213 10.26 1.06 16.33
CA PRO A 213 10.25 -0.19 15.58
C PRO A 213 11.20 -0.07 14.37
N PRO A 214 12.18 -0.97 14.23
CA PRO A 214 13.11 -0.90 13.11
C PRO A 214 12.36 -1.06 11.79
N ALA A 215 12.92 -0.51 10.71
CA ALA A 215 12.50 -0.92 9.38
C ALA A 215 12.74 -2.44 9.26
N PRO A 216 11.76 -3.22 8.74
CA PRO A 216 11.90 -4.66 8.64
C PRO A 216 13.09 -5.07 7.75
N ASP A 217 13.75 -6.17 8.10
CA ASP A 217 14.84 -6.76 7.33
C ASP A 217 14.27 -7.53 6.12
N LEU A 218 14.83 -7.26 4.93
CA LEU A 218 14.33 -7.70 3.62
C LEU A 218 14.45 -9.22 3.37
N THR A 219 15.20 -9.95 4.18
CA THR A 219 15.66 -11.32 3.83
C THR A 219 15.02 -12.51 4.55
N ALA A 220 14.00 -12.34 5.42
CA ALA A 220 13.56 -13.44 6.30
C ALA A 220 12.05 -13.76 6.33
N TYR A 221 11.20 -13.08 5.54
CA TYR A 221 9.74 -13.16 5.73
C TYR A 221 9.11 -14.51 5.31
N HIS A 222 9.40 -14.98 4.11
CA HIS A 222 8.69 -16.11 3.46
C HIS A 222 8.97 -17.49 4.07
N GLN A 223 10.04 -17.66 4.84
CA GLN A 223 10.43 -18.97 5.38
C GLN A 223 9.69 -19.36 6.67
N THR A 224 9.17 -18.40 7.44
CA THR A 224 8.65 -18.67 8.79
C THR A 224 7.37 -17.91 9.17
N SER A 225 6.93 -16.94 8.37
CA SER A 225 5.89 -16.00 8.80
C SER A 225 4.47 -16.31 8.27
N ILE A 226 4.34 -17.10 7.20
CA ILE A 226 3.03 -17.43 6.61
C ILE A 226 2.41 -18.61 7.38
N THR A 227 1.42 -18.32 8.22
CA THR A 227 0.69 -19.32 9.03
C THR A 227 -0.67 -19.70 8.44
N HIS A 228 -1.34 -18.76 7.74
CA HIS A 228 -2.64 -18.95 7.10
C HIS A 228 -2.64 -18.37 5.67
N ALA A 229 -2.76 -19.25 4.67
CA ALA A 229 -2.61 -18.88 3.27
C ALA A 229 -3.62 -17.84 2.79
N ASP A 230 -4.93 -18.06 3.01
CA ASP A 230 -5.95 -17.12 2.51
C ASP A 230 -5.90 -15.78 3.29
N GLU A 231 -5.59 -15.81 4.60
CA GLU A 231 -5.44 -14.59 5.40
C GLU A 231 -4.26 -13.74 4.93
N GLN A 232 -3.17 -14.36 4.48
CA GLN A 232 -2.01 -13.67 3.90
C GLN A 232 -2.44 -12.75 2.76
N PHE A 233 -3.16 -13.26 1.77
CA PHE A 233 -3.56 -12.48 0.59
C PHE A 233 -4.75 -11.55 0.85
N ASP A 234 -5.67 -11.94 1.74
CA ASP A 234 -6.83 -11.09 2.09
C ASP A 234 -6.44 -9.93 3.03
N HIS A 235 -5.38 -10.06 3.83
CA HIS A 235 -5.04 -9.07 4.85
C HIS A 235 -3.66 -8.43 4.68
N GLN A 236 -2.65 -9.15 4.17
CA GLN A 236 -1.25 -8.72 4.19
C GLN A 236 -0.67 -8.41 2.80
N GLU A 237 -0.93 -9.24 1.78
CA GLU A 237 -0.33 -9.18 0.42
C GLU A 237 -1.39 -9.30 -0.68
N THR A 238 -2.23 -8.28 -0.84
CA THR A 238 -3.24 -8.36 -1.90
C THR A 238 -2.64 -8.09 -3.26
N THR A 239 -2.58 -9.13 -4.08
CA THR A 239 -2.14 -9.08 -5.48
C THR A 239 -3.28 -8.71 -6.44
N LEU A 240 -2.94 -8.17 -7.61
CA LEU A 240 -3.90 -7.85 -8.66
C LEU A 240 -4.61 -9.13 -9.16
N SER A 241 -3.83 -10.20 -9.35
CA SER A 241 -4.36 -11.52 -9.71
C SER A 241 -5.36 -12.05 -8.67
N HIS A 242 -5.11 -11.86 -7.36
CA HIS A 242 -6.04 -12.26 -6.31
C HIS A 242 -7.33 -11.45 -6.34
N LEU A 243 -7.26 -10.13 -6.54
CA LEU A 243 -8.45 -9.28 -6.66
C LEU A 243 -9.35 -9.72 -7.82
N LEU A 244 -8.75 -10.26 -8.89
CA LEU A 244 -9.43 -10.63 -10.13
C LEU A 244 -9.55 -12.16 -10.31
N ARG A 245 -9.52 -12.90 -9.20
CA ARG A 245 -9.64 -14.37 -9.19
C ARG A 245 -11.02 -14.92 -9.54
N ILE A 246 -12.02 -14.05 -9.60
CA ILE A 246 -13.37 -14.40 -10.05
C ILE A 246 -13.70 -13.67 -11.37
N PRO A 247 -14.68 -14.17 -12.15
CA PRO A 247 -15.20 -13.48 -13.33
C PRO A 247 -15.44 -11.98 -13.07
N HIS A 248 -14.72 -11.13 -13.80
CA HIS A 248 -14.70 -9.69 -13.53
C HIS A 248 -15.11 -8.88 -14.77
N PRO A 249 -15.96 -7.84 -14.64
CA PRO A 249 -16.40 -7.01 -15.77
C PRO A 249 -15.23 -6.40 -16.57
N ALA A 250 -14.19 -5.93 -15.88
CA ALA A 250 -12.99 -5.35 -16.51
C ALA A 250 -12.19 -6.34 -17.38
N LEU A 251 -12.45 -7.64 -17.25
CA LEU A 251 -11.83 -8.70 -18.05
C LEU A 251 -12.85 -9.38 -18.98
N GLY A 252 -13.98 -8.73 -19.26
CA GLY A 252 -15.04 -9.29 -20.11
C GLY A 252 -15.73 -10.52 -19.49
N GLY A 253 -15.80 -10.59 -18.16
CA GLY A 253 -16.37 -11.74 -17.44
C GLY A 253 -15.43 -12.93 -17.31
N ARG A 254 -14.15 -12.79 -17.66
CA ARG A 254 -13.10 -13.77 -17.35
C ARG A 254 -12.49 -13.52 -15.96
N THR A 255 -11.84 -14.52 -15.39
CA THR A 255 -10.86 -14.32 -14.31
C THR A 255 -9.53 -13.82 -14.87
N TYR A 256 -8.63 -13.36 -14.00
CA TYR A 256 -7.25 -13.02 -14.37
C TYR A 256 -6.55 -14.17 -15.11
N GLY A 257 -6.56 -15.38 -14.53
CA GLY A 257 -5.88 -16.54 -15.12
C GLY A 257 -6.47 -16.98 -16.45
N GLN A 258 -7.80 -16.92 -16.59
CA GLN A 258 -8.48 -17.22 -17.86
C GLN A 258 -8.10 -16.21 -18.95
N LYS A 259 -8.15 -14.91 -18.65
CA LYS A 259 -7.78 -13.87 -19.62
C LYS A 259 -6.30 -13.94 -19.99
N LEU A 260 -5.43 -14.26 -19.04
CA LEU A 260 -4.00 -14.49 -19.32
C LEU A 260 -3.80 -15.65 -20.29
N ALA A 261 -4.48 -16.79 -20.07
CA ALA A 261 -4.44 -17.94 -20.99
C ALA A 261 -4.96 -17.59 -22.40
N ASP A 262 -6.09 -16.87 -22.48
CA ASP A 262 -6.64 -16.38 -23.75
C ASP A 262 -5.62 -15.54 -24.53
N VAL A 263 -4.96 -14.60 -23.84
CA VAL A 263 -3.95 -13.72 -24.43
C VAL A 263 -2.73 -14.49 -24.90
N MET A 264 -2.24 -15.45 -24.10
CA MET A 264 -1.11 -16.29 -24.49
C MET A 264 -1.40 -17.09 -25.76
N MET A 265 -2.60 -17.65 -25.88
CA MET A 265 -3.03 -18.35 -27.09
C MET A 265 -3.17 -17.39 -28.28
N ALA A 266 -3.83 -16.24 -28.09
CA ALA A 266 -4.05 -15.25 -29.14
C ALA A 266 -2.74 -14.66 -29.69
N ARG A 267 -1.71 -14.54 -28.84
CA ARG A 267 -0.37 -14.06 -29.22
C ARG A 267 0.54 -15.17 -29.75
N GLY A 268 0.06 -16.42 -29.86
CA GLY A 268 0.85 -17.55 -30.35
C GLY A 268 1.94 -18.03 -29.41
N MET A 269 1.86 -17.67 -28.12
CA MET A 269 2.82 -18.11 -27.09
C MET A 269 2.61 -19.57 -26.69
N VAL A 270 1.42 -20.12 -26.96
CA VAL A 270 1.04 -21.49 -26.65
C VAL A 270 0.81 -22.28 -27.94
N ARG A 271 1.68 -23.26 -28.19
CA ARG A 271 1.58 -24.18 -29.33
C ARG A 271 0.43 -25.18 -29.18
N GLU A 272 -0.02 -25.73 -30.31
CA GLU A 272 -0.94 -26.89 -30.34
C GLU A 272 -0.32 -28.13 -29.67
N GLY A 273 -1.16 -29.01 -29.11
CA GLY A 273 -0.72 -30.25 -28.48
C GLY A 273 -0.28 -30.10 -27.02
N THR A 274 0.82 -30.76 -26.64
CA THR A 274 1.34 -30.74 -25.26
C THR A 274 2.08 -29.45 -24.96
N VAL A 275 1.76 -28.83 -23.82
CA VAL A 275 2.35 -27.59 -23.32
C VAL A 275 2.92 -27.84 -21.93
N ARG A 276 4.23 -27.68 -21.78
CA ARG A 276 4.93 -27.80 -20.49
C ARG A 276 5.05 -26.42 -19.86
N VAL A 277 4.37 -26.21 -18.75
CA VAL A 277 4.31 -24.93 -18.05
C VAL A 277 5.07 -25.02 -16.73
N LEU A 278 5.94 -24.04 -16.47
CA LEU A 278 6.50 -23.78 -15.15
C LEU A 278 5.83 -22.53 -14.59
N GLU A 279 5.31 -22.59 -13.36
CA GLU A 279 4.94 -21.40 -12.60
C GLU A 279 5.84 -21.29 -11.37
N VAL A 280 6.35 -20.09 -11.14
CA VAL A 280 7.22 -19.79 -10.00
C VAL A 280 6.45 -18.92 -9.01
N GLY A 281 6.21 -19.46 -7.81
CA GLY A 281 5.41 -18.79 -6.78
C GLY A 281 3.96 -18.63 -7.22
N ALA A 282 3.16 -19.69 -7.14
CA ALA A 282 1.78 -19.68 -7.63
C ALA A 282 0.78 -18.99 -6.66
N GLY A 283 1.26 -18.40 -5.57
CA GLY A 283 0.43 -17.82 -4.50
C GLY A 283 -0.58 -18.84 -3.98
N LEU A 284 -1.88 -18.54 -4.11
CA LEU A 284 -2.97 -19.47 -3.76
C LEU A 284 -3.28 -20.51 -4.85
N GLY A 285 -2.73 -20.39 -6.06
CA GLY A 285 -2.95 -21.32 -7.17
C GLY A 285 -4.19 -21.01 -8.03
N TYR A 286 -4.78 -19.82 -7.90
CA TYR A 286 -5.90 -19.39 -8.76
C TYR A 286 -5.49 -19.26 -10.23
N VAL A 287 -4.34 -18.63 -10.50
CA VAL A 287 -3.80 -18.48 -11.86
C VAL A 287 -3.51 -19.87 -12.45
N ALA A 288 -2.77 -20.73 -11.75
CA ALA A 288 -2.51 -22.11 -12.15
C ALA A 288 -3.78 -22.85 -12.56
N LYS A 289 -4.78 -22.87 -11.67
CA LYS A 289 -6.06 -23.56 -11.91
C LYS A 289 -6.73 -23.08 -13.21
N ASP A 290 -6.84 -21.76 -13.37
CA ASP A 290 -7.55 -21.17 -14.49
C ASP A 290 -6.79 -21.31 -15.82
N VAL A 291 -5.45 -21.20 -15.79
CA VAL A 291 -4.60 -21.43 -16.97
C VAL A 291 -4.70 -22.89 -17.42
N ILE A 292 -4.58 -23.84 -16.49
CA ILE A 292 -4.70 -25.28 -16.81
C ILE A 292 -6.07 -25.57 -17.44
N ALA A 293 -7.14 -25.09 -16.81
CA ALA A 293 -8.50 -25.31 -17.29
C ALA A 293 -8.70 -24.71 -18.70
N THR A 294 -8.33 -23.44 -18.88
CA THR A 294 -8.54 -22.71 -20.15
C THR A 294 -7.75 -23.31 -21.30
N LEU A 295 -6.48 -23.71 -21.07
CA LEU A 295 -5.67 -24.36 -22.09
C LEU A 295 -6.20 -25.76 -22.43
N THR A 296 -6.67 -26.51 -21.43
CA THR A 296 -7.26 -27.84 -21.64
C THR A 296 -8.57 -27.75 -22.43
N GLU A 297 -9.43 -26.78 -22.12
CA GLU A 297 -10.66 -26.48 -22.88
C GLU A 297 -10.35 -26.10 -24.34
N ALA A 298 -9.22 -25.44 -24.59
CA ALA A 298 -8.71 -25.15 -25.93
C ALA A 298 -8.00 -26.35 -26.61
N GLY A 299 -8.12 -27.56 -26.05
CA GLY A 299 -7.61 -28.79 -26.65
C GLY A 299 -6.12 -29.04 -26.44
N ARG A 300 -5.47 -28.38 -25.47
CA ARG A 300 -4.07 -28.64 -25.10
C ARG A 300 -3.97 -29.76 -24.08
N THR A 301 -2.86 -30.51 -24.14
CA THR A 301 -2.44 -31.37 -23.03
C THR A 301 -1.49 -30.55 -22.15
N VAL A 302 -1.89 -30.25 -20.92
CA VAL A 302 -1.10 -29.36 -20.04
C VAL A 302 -0.26 -30.19 -19.06
N GLU A 303 1.05 -29.99 -19.08
CA GLU A 303 1.98 -30.50 -18.07
C GLU A 303 2.45 -29.34 -17.19
N TYR A 304 1.84 -29.18 -16.01
CA TYR A 304 2.06 -28.02 -15.16
C TYR A 304 3.00 -28.35 -14.00
N THR A 305 4.01 -27.51 -13.77
CA THR A 305 4.96 -27.61 -12.65
C THR A 305 4.98 -26.30 -11.86
N ILE A 306 4.84 -26.37 -10.54
CA ILE A 306 4.88 -25.24 -9.63
C ILE A 306 6.12 -25.37 -8.74
N VAL A 307 6.94 -24.32 -8.69
CA VAL A 307 8.01 -24.16 -7.70
C VAL A 307 7.49 -23.24 -6.59
N GLU A 308 7.44 -23.76 -5.36
CA GLU A 308 6.88 -23.06 -4.21
C GLU A 308 7.80 -23.24 -2.99
N LEU A 309 8.18 -22.13 -2.35
CA LEU A 309 9.03 -22.13 -1.17
C LEU A 309 8.23 -22.44 0.10
N SER A 310 6.99 -21.94 0.20
CA SER A 310 6.15 -22.06 1.38
C SER A 310 5.35 -23.36 1.39
N PRO A 311 5.58 -24.26 2.38
CA PRO A 311 4.80 -25.49 2.49
C PRO A 311 3.30 -25.25 2.68
N VAL A 312 2.92 -24.13 3.33
CA VAL A 312 1.52 -23.74 3.58
C VAL A 312 0.84 -23.33 2.28
N LEU A 313 1.52 -22.52 1.44
CA LEU A 313 1.00 -22.16 0.12
C LEU A 313 0.94 -23.38 -0.80
N ALA A 314 1.96 -24.24 -0.79
CA ALA A 314 1.96 -25.48 -1.56
C ALA A 314 0.77 -26.38 -1.23
N ALA A 315 0.40 -26.49 0.06
CA ALA A 315 -0.79 -27.24 0.47
C ALA A 315 -2.09 -26.62 -0.07
N ALA A 316 -2.24 -25.29 0.03
CA ALA A 316 -3.40 -24.59 -0.49
C ALA A 316 -3.53 -24.70 -2.03
N GLN A 317 -2.40 -24.61 -2.74
CA GLN A 317 -2.34 -24.83 -4.19
C GLN A 317 -2.75 -26.25 -4.56
N GLN A 318 -2.27 -27.26 -3.83
CA GLN A 318 -2.62 -28.67 -4.05
C GLN A 318 -4.11 -28.94 -3.88
N GLU A 319 -4.74 -28.33 -2.88
CA GLU A 319 -6.18 -28.40 -2.67
C GLU A 319 -6.95 -27.71 -3.80
N ARG A 320 -6.50 -26.52 -4.21
CA ARG A 320 -7.19 -25.68 -5.19
C ARG A 320 -7.04 -26.16 -6.64
N VAL A 321 -5.85 -26.63 -7.02
CA VAL A 321 -5.51 -27.09 -8.37
C VAL A 321 -5.78 -28.59 -8.55
N GLY A 322 -5.60 -29.39 -7.48
CA GLY A 322 -5.68 -30.84 -7.51
C GLY A 322 -4.30 -31.49 -7.66
N LYS A 323 -3.95 -32.39 -6.73
CA LYS A 323 -2.62 -33.03 -6.65
C LYS A 323 -2.18 -33.81 -7.89
N GLU A 324 -3.14 -34.31 -8.66
CA GLU A 324 -2.88 -35.09 -9.89
C GLU A 324 -2.80 -34.19 -11.14
N THR A 325 -3.15 -32.90 -11.00
CA THR A 325 -3.28 -31.96 -12.12
C THR A 325 -1.98 -31.18 -12.38
N ALA A 326 -1.15 -31.00 -11.36
CA ALA A 326 0.14 -30.34 -11.46
C ALA A 326 1.22 -31.08 -10.67
N LYS A 327 2.48 -30.73 -10.88
CA LYS A 327 3.63 -31.20 -10.10
C LYS A 327 4.12 -30.07 -9.21
N TRP A 328 4.47 -30.37 -7.96
CA TRP A 328 5.04 -29.41 -7.04
C TRP A 328 6.50 -29.73 -6.75
N ILE A 329 7.33 -28.69 -6.76
CA ILE A 329 8.70 -28.72 -6.29
C ILE A 329 8.78 -27.76 -5.11
N ASN A 330 8.92 -28.30 -3.92
CA ASN A 330 9.09 -27.49 -2.72
C ASN A 330 10.55 -27.03 -2.63
N GLY A 331 10.80 -25.72 -2.75
CA GLY A 331 12.12 -25.17 -2.64
C GLY A 331 12.27 -23.75 -3.18
N ASP A 332 13.43 -23.16 -2.91
CA ASP A 332 13.83 -21.86 -3.42
C ASP A 332 14.09 -21.93 -4.93
N VAL A 333 13.43 -21.10 -5.72
CA VAL A 333 13.61 -21.03 -7.18
C VAL A 333 15.05 -20.66 -7.58
N LEU A 334 15.76 -19.91 -6.74
CA LEU A 334 17.15 -19.57 -7.01
C LEU A 334 18.08 -20.76 -6.77
N ALA A 335 17.67 -21.72 -5.93
CA ALA A 335 18.45 -22.93 -5.63
C ALA A 335 18.00 -24.18 -6.42
N VAL A 336 16.77 -24.22 -6.95
CA VAL A 336 16.24 -25.39 -7.63
C VAL A 336 17.01 -25.69 -8.91
N ASP A 337 17.30 -26.98 -9.12
CA ASP A 337 17.86 -27.50 -10.37
C ASP A 337 16.73 -28.03 -11.25
N LEU A 338 16.40 -27.28 -12.30
CA LEU A 338 15.41 -27.65 -13.30
C LEU A 338 16.11 -27.96 -14.63
N PRO A 339 15.61 -28.94 -15.40
CA PRO A 339 16.21 -29.32 -16.66
C PRO A 339 16.22 -28.13 -17.63
N GLU A 340 17.34 -27.95 -18.33
CA GLU A 340 17.45 -26.94 -19.39
C GLU A 340 16.48 -27.23 -20.54
N ALA A 341 16.01 -26.17 -21.20
CA ALA A 341 15.16 -26.24 -22.39
C ALA A 341 13.91 -27.14 -22.25
N SER A 342 13.32 -27.16 -21.06
CA SER A 342 12.27 -28.11 -20.69
C SER A 342 10.86 -27.54 -20.68
N PHE A 343 10.71 -26.21 -20.62
CA PHE A 343 9.39 -25.57 -20.51
C PHE A 343 9.04 -24.77 -21.75
N ASP A 344 7.84 -24.98 -22.26
CA ASP A 344 7.29 -24.21 -23.39
C ASP A 344 6.79 -22.83 -22.93
N LEU A 345 6.32 -22.75 -21.68
CA LEU A 345 5.82 -21.54 -21.05
C LEU A 345 6.36 -21.44 -19.62
N ILE A 346 6.81 -20.25 -19.21
CA ILE A 346 7.16 -19.96 -17.81
C ILE A 346 6.36 -18.75 -17.32
N LEU A 347 5.71 -18.88 -16.17
CA LEU A 347 4.94 -17.83 -15.52
C LEU A 347 5.59 -17.47 -14.18
N SER A 348 5.71 -16.18 -13.89
CA SER A 348 6.05 -15.68 -12.56
C SER A 348 5.23 -14.41 -12.35
N ASN A 349 4.13 -14.56 -11.62
CA ASN A 349 3.13 -13.51 -11.45
C ASN A 349 3.22 -12.94 -10.04
N GLU A 350 3.62 -11.66 -9.94
CA GLU A 350 3.67 -10.92 -8.67
C GLU A 350 4.49 -11.68 -7.62
N MET A 351 5.70 -12.07 -8.02
CA MET A 351 6.67 -12.79 -7.18
C MET A 351 8.06 -12.14 -7.22
N ALA A 352 8.41 -11.44 -8.31
CA ALA A 352 9.77 -10.95 -8.50
C ALA A 352 10.17 -9.90 -7.44
N GLY A 353 9.20 -9.18 -6.87
CA GLY A 353 9.39 -8.24 -5.77
C GLY A 353 9.82 -8.89 -4.45
N ASP A 354 9.51 -10.17 -4.25
CA ASP A 354 9.86 -10.96 -3.06
C ASP A 354 11.29 -11.54 -3.11
N LEU A 355 11.96 -11.43 -4.26
CA LEU A 355 13.29 -12.01 -4.43
C LEU A 355 14.37 -11.14 -3.79
N PRO A 356 15.50 -11.74 -3.35
CA PRO A 356 16.56 -11.01 -2.65
C PRO A 356 17.07 -9.78 -3.39
N ALA A 357 17.17 -8.66 -2.67
CA ALA A 357 17.81 -7.43 -3.14
C ALA A 357 18.89 -6.96 -2.16
N ARG A 358 19.83 -6.16 -2.65
CA ARG A 358 20.91 -5.57 -1.85
C ARG A 358 20.83 -4.05 -1.90
N GLN A 359 20.83 -3.40 -0.75
CA GLN A 359 21.03 -1.96 -0.68
C GLN A 359 22.51 -1.64 -0.89
N LEU A 360 22.80 -0.72 -1.80
CA LEU A 360 24.14 -0.27 -2.17
C LEU A 360 24.20 1.25 -2.19
N THR A 361 25.42 1.75 -2.12
CA THR A 361 25.79 3.14 -2.37
C THR A 361 26.40 3.30 -3.76
N ARG A 362 26.43 4.52 -4.30
CA ARG A 362 27.14 4.82 -5.55
C ARG A 362 28.63 4.47 -5.43
N ALA A 363 29.23 4.71 -4.27
CA ALA A 363 30.64 4.39 -3.99
C ALA A 363 30.95 2.88 -4.10
N ASP A 364 30.00 2.02 -3.73
CA ASP A 364 30.13 0.56 -3.88
C ASP A 364 30.33 0.14 -5.33
N LEU A 365 29.73 0.88 -6.28
CA LEU A 365 29.90 0.67 -7.72
C LEU A 365 31.04 1.48 -8.34
N GLY A 366 31.78 2.25 -7.54
CA GLY A 366 32.83 3.16 -8.01
C GLY A 366 32.30 4.37 -8.77
N LEU A 367 31.06 4.77 -8.49
CA LEU A 367 30.45 5.99 -9.02
C LEU A 367 30.77 7.17 -8.09
N GLU A 368 31.00 8.34 -8.69
CA GLU A 368 31.09 9.61 -7.95
C GLU A 368 29.67 10.10 -7.59
N PRO A 369 29.50 11.00 -6.59
CA PRO A 369 28.17 11.42 -6.13
C PRO A 369 27.20 11.88 -7.22
N ASP A 370 27.69 12.61 -8.23
CA ASP A 370 26.84 13.22 -9.26
C ASP A 370 27.13 12.75 -10.71
N GLN A 371 28.12 11.86 -10.90
CA GLN A 371 28.54 11.41 -12.24
C GLN A 371 29.35 10.12 -12.17
N GLY A 372 29.62 9.51 -13.32
CA GLY A 372 30.51 8.36 -13.44
C GLY A 372 29.89 7.21 -14.22
N ASN A 373 30.74 6.24 -14.57
CA ASN A 373 30.32 4.99 -15.18
C ASN A 373 30.55 3.86 -14.18
N VAL A 374 29.64 2.90 -14.13
CA VAL A 374 29.73 1.75 -13.23
C VAL A 374 31.03 0.99 -13.49
N ASN A 375 31.78 0.74 -12.41
CA ASN A 375 32.91 -0.17 -12.47
C ASN A 375 32.39 -1.62 -12.52
N ARG A 376 32.53 -2.27 -13.68
CA ARG A 376 32.07 -3.66 -13.93
C ARG A 376 32.69 -4.69 -12.99
N GLU A 377 33.95 -4.52 -12.60
CA GLU A 377 34.63 -5.44 -11.68
C GLU A 377 34.04 -5.32 -10.27
N LYS A 378 33.78 -4.09 -9.81
CA LYS A 378 33.08 -3.86 -8.55
C LYS A 378 31.66 -4.41 -8.58
N LEU A 379 30.90 -4.14 -9.66
CA LEU A 379 29.55 -4.67 -9.83
C LEU A 379 29.53 -6.20 -9.79
N ALA A 380 30.53 -6.86 -10.37
CA ALA A 380 30.63 -8.32 -10.36
C ALA A 380 30.73 -8.93 -8.94
N THR A 381 31.19 -8.17 -7.94
CA THR A 381 31.22 -8.61 -6.54
C THR A 381 29.83 -8.68 -5.91
N PHE A 382 28.87 -7.91 -6.43
CA PHE A 382 27.48 -7.88 -5.96
C PHE A 382 26.54 -8.67 -6.86
N SER A 383 26.75 -8.61 -8.18
CA SER A 383 26.02 -9.38 -9.18
C SER A 383 26.88 -9.61 -10.41
N LYS A 384 27.43 -10.83 -10.53
CA LYS A 384 28.14 -11.26 -11.74
C LYS A 384 27.25 -11.19 -12.98
N ILE A 385 25.97 -11.54 -12.84
CA ILE A 385 24.99 -11.51 -13.93
C ILE A 385 24.83 -10.07 -14.45
N ALA A 386 24.62 -9.08 -13.57
CA ALA A 386 24.50 -7.69 -13.99
C ALA A 386 25.76 -7.16 -14.69
N ALA A 387 26.94 -7.55 -14.18
CA ALA A 387 28.22 -7.17 -14.77
C ALA A 387 28.40 -7.77 -16.17
N ASP A 388 28.21 -9.09 -16.32
CA ASP A 388 28.39 -9.84 -17.57
C ASP A 388 27.39 -9.41 -18.64
N ARG A 389 26.15 -9.12 -18.24
CA ARG A 389 25.03 -8.78 -19.15
C ARG A 389 24.97 -7.30 -19.52
N GLY A 390 25.88 -6.49 -19.00
CA GLY A 390 25.97 -5.11 -19.44
C GLY A 390 24.93 -4.16 -18.83
N VAL A 391 24.27 -4.54 -17.72
CA VAL A 391 23.21 -3.68 -17.11
C VAL A 391 23.78 -2.30 -16.77
N ASN A 392 23.06 -1.25 -17.17
CA ASN A 392 23.40 0.14 -16.87
C ASN A 392 22.85 0.54 -15.50
N LEU A 393 23.72 1.04 -14.62
CA LEU A 393 23.39 1.53 -13.27
C LEU A 393 24.02 2.92 -13.02
N ASP A 394 24.43 3.64 -14.08
CA ASP A 394 25.18 4.90 -13.96
C ASP A 394 24.37 6.00 -13.26
N ASP A 395 23.04 5.97 -13.42
CA ASP A 395 22.06 6.89 -12.85
C ASP A 395 21.51 6.46 -11.49
N ALA A 396 22.16 5.51 -10.81
CA ALA A 396 21.72 5.02 -9.50
C ALA A 396 21.58 6.14 -8.45
N PRO A 397 20.45 6.23 -7.72
CA PRO A 397 20.31 7.18 -6.62
C PRO A 397 21.17 6.76 -5.43
N GLU A 398 21.23 7.60 -4.39
CA GLU A 398 22.01 7.33 -3.19
C GLU A 398 21.10 7.35 -1.95
N PRO A 399 20.95 6.23 -1.21
CA PRO A 399 21.29 4.85 -1.58
C PRO A 399 20.28 4.26 -2.60
N PHE A 400 20.57 3.06 -3.12
CA PHE A 400 19.67 2.34 -4.03
C PHE A 400 19.63 0.82 -3.76
N TYR A 401 18.66 0.12 -4.35
CA TYR A 401 18.55 -1.35 -4.25
C TYR A 401 18.86 -2.04 -5.58
N LEU A 402 19.71 -3.06 -5.54
CA LEU A 402 20.03 -3.96 -6.64
C LEU A 402 19.25 -5.27 -6.48
N MET A 403 18.37 -5.58 -7.43
CA MET A 403 17.44 -6.73 -7.38
C MET A 403 18.13 -8.05 -7.77
N THR A 404 19.10 -8.48 -6.97
CA THR A 404 19.96 -9.64 -7.28
C THR A 404 19.21 -10.93 -7.60
N GLY A 405 18.13 -11.24 -6.87
CA GLY A 405 17.35 -12.44 -7.07
C GLY A 405 16.49 -12.39 -8.34
N ALA A 406 15.85 -11.25 -8.64
CA ALA A 406 15.13 -11.07 -9.89
C ALA A 406 16.05 -11.18 -11.12
N PHE A 407 17.31 -10.71 -10.99
CA PHE A 407 18.31 -10.85 -12.04
C PHE A 407 18.68 -12.31 -12.29
N GLU A 408 18.88 -13.07 -11.22
CA GLU A 408 19.16 -14.49 -11.30
C GLU A 408 17.98 -15.30 -11.86
N LEU A 409 16.75 -14.95 -11.49
CA LEU A 409 15.55 -15.55 -12.05
C LEU A 409 15.47 -15.37 -13.57
N VAL A 410 15.71 -14.15 -14.09
CA VAL A 410 15.70 -13.90 -15.54
C VAL A 410 16.76 -14.74 -16.27
N GLU A 411 17.96 -14.86 -15.70
CA GLU A 411 19.03 -15.70 -16.26
C GLU A 411 18.65 -17.19 -16.28
N LYS A 412 18.00 -17.68 -15.21
CA LYS A 412 17.49 -19.06 -15.12
C LYS A 412 16.36 -19.33 -16.11
N ILE A 413 15.43 -18.40 -16.27
CA ILE A 413 14.35 -18.48 -17.27
C ILE A 413 14.92 -18.70 -18.67
N GLY A 414 15.95 -17.96 -19.06
CA GLY A 414 16.63 -18.15 -20.33
C GLY A 414 17.17 -19.56 -20.55
N LYS A 415 17.61 -20.23 -19.48
CA LYS A 415 18.11 -21.62 -19.54
C LYS A 415 16.97 -22.63 -19.60
N TRP A 416 15.91 -22.42 -18.81
CA TRP A 416 14.78 -23.34 -18.67
C TRP A 416 13.81 -23.33 -19.85
N LEU A 417 13.67 -22.21 -20.55
CA LEU A 417 12.81 -22.10 -21.73
C LEU A 417 13.25 -23.05 -22.85
N ALA A 418 12.34 -23.83 -23.41
CA ALA A 418 12.59 -24.57 -24.65
C ALA A 418 12.79 -23.61 -25.83
N PRO A 419 13.42 -24.02 -26.95
CA PRO A 419 13.46 -23.22 -28.17
C PRO A 419 12.04 -22.83 -28.64
N GLY A 420 11.80 -21.54 -28.91
CA GLY A 420 10.47 -21.02 -29.22
C GLY A 420 9.53 -20.90 -28.01
N GLY A 421 10.03 -21.17 -26.80
CA GLY A 421 9.30 -21.01 -25.55
C GLY A 421 9.17 -19.54 -25.14
N HIS A 422 8.16 -19.25 -24.32
CA HIS A 422 7.85 -17.91 -23.84
C HIS A 422 7.84 -17.84 -22.32
N ALA A 423 8.18 -16.68 -21.77
CA ALA A 423 7.96 -16.39 -20.35
C ALA A 423 7.22 -15.07 -20.14
N ILE A 424 6.41 -15.02 -19.09
CA ILE A 424 5.70 -13.83 -18.63
C ILE A 424 6.05 -13.61 -17.16
N LEU A 425 6.70 -12.48 -16.88
CA LEU A 425 6.92 -11.98 -15.52
C LEU A 425 6.04 -10.76 -15.30
N THR A 426 5.16 -10.78 -14.31
CA THR A 426 4.37 -9.59 -13.93
C THR A 426 4.75 -9.13 -12.54
N GLU A 427 4.82 -7.82 -12.33
CA GLU A 427 5.07 -7.25 -11.01
C GLU A 427 4.66 -5.77 -10.93
N PHE A 428 4.44 -5.27 -9.72
CA PHE A 428 4.42 -3.84 -9.45
C PHE A 428 5.80 -3.21 -9.71
N GLY A 429 5.86 -2.16 -10.53
CA GLY A 429 7.12 -1.52 -10.82
C GLY A 429 7.13 -0.57 -12.00
N ASP A 430 8.33 -0.17 -12.39
CA ASP A 430 8.54 0.82 -13.44
C ASP A 430 9.69 0.43 -14.37
N ILE A 431 9.71 1.04 -15.55
CA ILE A 431 10.76 0.81 -16.55
C ILE A 431 12.03 1.60 -16.22
N ALA A 432 11.89 2.78 -15.61
CA ALA A 432 12.98 3.73 -15.34
C ALA A 432 13.10 4.11 -13.86
N ALA A 433 12.05 3.95 -13.04
CA ALA A 433 12.17 4.25 -11.62
C ALA A 433 12.96 3.17 -10.87
N TRP A 434 13.85 3.61 -9.99
CA TRP A 434 14.60 2.74 -9.10
C TRP A 434 13.69 2.06 -8.07
N PRO A 435 14.03 0.83 -7.64
CA PRO A 435 13.23 0.10 -6.66
C PRO A 435 13.03 0.90 -5.37
N LYS A 436 11.77 0.96 -4.92
CA LYS A 436 11.37 1.57 -3.65
C LYS A 436 10.71 0.53 -2.78
N VAL A 437 10.97 0.61 -1.47
CA VAL A 437 10.30 -0.24 -0.48
C VAL A 437 8.83 0.16 -0.44
N SER A 438 7.95 -0.81 -0.68
CA SER A 438 6.52 -0.67 -0.52
C SER A 438 6.21 -0.40 0.96
N THR A 439 5.42 0.64 1.23
CA THR A 439 4.96 1.00 2.58
C THR A 439 3.52 0.52 2.84
N HIS A 440 2.95 -0.23 1.90
CA HIS A 440 1.56 -0.68 1.93
C HIS A 440 1.38 -2.12 2.41
N LEU A 441 2.48 -2.86 2.56
CA LEU A 441 2.51 -4.27 2.94
C LEU A 441 3.08 -4.43 4.35
N ASP A 442 2.73 -5.52 5.02
CA ASP A 442 3.23 -5.85 6.37
C ASP A 442 4.69 -6.33 6.36
N HIS A 443 5.26 -6.53 5.16
CA HIS A 443 6.66 -6.81 4.93
C HIS A 443 7.23 -5.86 3.85
N PRO A 444 8.55 -5.65 3.83
CA PRO A 444 9.17 -4.80 2.84
C PRO A 444 9.34 -5.54 1.50
N GLU A 445 8.45 -5.25 0.56
CA GLU A 445 8.60 -5.63 -0.85
C GLU A 445 9.22 -4.47 -1.64
N LEU A 446 10.03 -4.75 -2.66
CA LEU A 446 10.60 -3.72 -3.54
C LEU A 446 9.88 -3.67 -4.88
N SER A 447 9.53 -2.47 -5.32
CA SER A 447 9.02 -2.27 -6.68
C SER A 447 10.07 -2.73 -7.72
N THR A 448 9.65 -3.46 -8.74
CA THR A 448 10.58 -4.00 -9.73
C THR A 448 11.03 -2.96 -10.75
N HIS A 449 12.34 -2.92 -11.04
CA HIS A 449 12.89 -2.13 -12.15
C HIS A 449 12.93 -2.95 -13.45
N PHE A 450 11.88 -2.85 -14.25
CA PHE A 450 11.69 -3.60 -15.50
C PHE A 450 12.71 -3.25 -16.59
N GLY A 451 13.26 -2.03 -16.59
CA GLY A 451 14.35 -1.66 -17.50
C GLY A 451 15.60 -2.54 -17.33
N HIS A 452 16.00 -2.83 -16.09
CA HIS A 452 17.12 -3.72 -15.80
C HIS A 452 16.83 -5.17 -16.23
N LEU A 453 15.64 -5.69 -15.90
CA LEU A 453 15.27 -7.05 -16.30
C LEU A 453 15.20 -7.21 -17.83
N HIS A 454 14.72 -6.20 -18.53
CA HIS A 454 14.72 -6.16 -19.99
C HIS A 454 16.14 -6.11 -20.58
N GLN A 455 17.06 -5.33 -20.00
CA GLN A 455 18.47 -5.32 -20.42
C GLN A 455 19.11 -6.70 -20.20
N LEU A 456 18.82 -7.35 -19.06
CA LEU A 456 19.32 -8.69 -18.74
C LEU A 456 18.84 -9.74 -19.73
N ALA A 457 17.54 -9.80 -20.00
CA ALA A 457 16.98 -10.75 -20.95
C ALA A 457 17.60 -10.58 -22.36
N LYS A 458 17.76 -9.34 -22.83
CA LYS A 458 18.45 -9.05 -24.10
C LYS A 458 19.93 -9.41 -24.08
N GLY A 459 20.63 -9.11 -22.98
CA GLY A 459 22.03 -9.48 -22.78
C GLY A 459 22.24 -11.00 -22.70
N ALA A 460 21.19 -11.76 -22.37
CA ALA A 460 21.15 -13.22 -22.39
C ALA A 460 20.83 -13.80 -23.78
N GLY A 461 20.63 -12.94 -24.80
CA GLY A 461 20.31 -13.36 -26.17
C GLY A 461 18.83 -13.67 -26.39
N LEU A 462 17.95 -13.31 -25.45
CA LEU A 462 16.50 -13.51 -25.56
C LEU A 462 15.84 -12.30 -26.22
N THR A 463 14.67 -12.52 -26.81
CA THR A 463 13.77 -11.42 -27.19
C THR A 463 12.99 -10.99 -25.95
N ALA A 464 12.95 -9.69 -25.66
CA ALA A 464 12.24 -9.16 -24.50
C ALA A 464 11.47 -7.88 -24.82
N LYS A 465 10.28 -7.74 -24.22
CA LYS A 465 9.41 -6.56 -24.29
C LYS A 465 8.78 -6.30 -22.92
N VAL A 466 8.63 -5.02 -22.56
CA VAL A 466 7.86 -4.61 -21.38
C VAL A 466 6.54 -3.99 -21.83
N GLU A 467 5.45 -4.38 -21.20
CA GLU A 467 4.09 -3.84 -21.39
C GLU A 467 3.44 -3.57 -20.03
N PHE A 468 2.33 -2.83 -20.00
CA PHE A 468 1.48 -2.76 -18.82
C PHE A 468 0.66 -4.04 -18.69
N VAL A 469 0.43 -4.55 -17.47
CA VAL A 469 -0.42 -5.74 -17.27
C VAL A 469 -1.85 -5.47 -17.76
N ILE A 470 -2.37 -4.26 -17.56
CA ILE A 470 -3.69 -3.87 -18.08
C ILE A 470 -3.77 -3.88 -19.62
N ASP A 471 -2.66 -3.62 -20.32
CA ASP A 471 -2.60 -3.74 -21.78
C ASP A 471 -2.46 -5.19 -22.22
N LEU A 472 -1.64 -5.97 -21.50
CA LEU A 472 -1.48 -7.40 -21.74
C LEU A 472 -2.85 -8.10 -21.66
N LEU A 473 -3.62 -7.79 -20.62
CA LEU A 473 -4.90 -8.42 -20.33
C LEU A 473 -6.09 -7.75 -21.02
N ASP A 474 -5.88 -6.75 -21.89
CA ASP A 474 -6.98 -6.06 -22.59
C ASP A 474 -8.08 -5.61 -21.60
N PHE A 475 -7.63 -4.90 -20.57
CA PHE A 475 -8.44 -4.45 -19.45
C PHE A 475 -9.39 -3.34 -19.89
N ASP A 476 -10.68 -3.43 -19.53
CA ASP A 476 -11.59 -2.30 -19.69
C ASP A 476 -11.31 -1.24 -18.62
N ARG A 477 -10.52 -0.24 -19.01
CA ARG A 477 -10.04 0.87 -18.17
C ARG A 477 -11.15 1.81 -17.72
N GLU A 478 -12.30 1.82 -18.40
CA GLU A 478 -13.42 2.72 -18.09
C GLU A 478 -14.32 2.17 -16.98
N GLN A 479 -14.14 0.90 -16.60
CA GLN A 479 -14.82 0.33 -15.44
C GLN A 479 -14.48 1.13 -14.18
N LYS A 480 -15.42 1.13 -13.24
CA LYS A 480 -15.21 1.73 -11.92
C LYS A 480 -14.87 0.66 -10.90
N GLY A 481 -13.77 0.87 -10.18
CA GLY A 481 -13.33 0.02 -9.08
C GLY A 481 -13.64 0.66 -7.73
N LEU A 482 -13.94 -0.15 -6.73
CA LEU A 482 -14.07 0.30 -5.35
C LEU A 482 -12.71 0.78 -4.86
N ALA A 483 -12.58 2.08 -4.63
CA ALA A 483 -11.40 2.69 -4.07
C ALA A 483 -11.42 2.53 -2.54
N THR A 484 -10.41 1.86 -1.99
CA THR A 484 -10.30 1.62 -0.55
C THR A 484 -8.86 1.79 -0.06
N THR A 485 -8.71 1.85 1.26
CA THR A 485 -7.48 1.49 1.98
C THR A 485 -7.73 0.21 2.76
N ARG A 486 -6.67 -0.41 3.33
CA ARG A 486 -6.84 -1.59 4.20
C ARG A 486 -7.82 -1.34 5.34
N SER A 487 -7.70 -0.21 6.03
CA SER A 487 -8.57 0.12 7.18
C SER A 487 -10.02 0.35 6.75
N HIS A 488 -10.24 1.03 5.61
CA HIS A 488 -11.58 1.26 5.06
C HIS A 488 -12.26 -0.05 4.65
N PHE A 489 -11.55 -0.96 3.97
CA PHE A 489 -12.13 -2.24 3.58
C PHE A 489 -12.39 -3.15 4.79
N ARG A 490 -11.52 -3.14 5.82
CA ARG A 490 -11.79 -3.83 7.10
C ARG A 490 -13.08 -3.32 7.75
N ALA A 491 -13.29 -2.01 7.80
CA ALA A 491 -14.52 -1.42 8.31
C ALA A 491 -15.76 -1.80 7.48
N LEU A 492 -15.63 -1.88 6.15
CA LEU A 492 -16.70 -2.33 5.27
C LEU A 492 -17.05 -3.81 5.49
N ARG A 493 -16.04 -4.68 5.69
CA ARG A 493 -16.25 -6.07 6.07
C ARG A 493 -16.96 -6.19 7.42
N ALA A 494 -16.57 -5.39 8.41
CA ALA A 494 -17.23 -5.36 9.72
C ALA A 494 -18.72 -4.95 9.62
N LEU A 495 -19.02 -3.96 8.78
CA LEU A 495 -20.41 -3.58 8.47
C LEU A 495 -21.18 -4.74 7.81
N ALA A 496 -20.58 -5.39 6.81
CA ALA A 496 -21.19 -6.52 6.10
C ALA A 496 -21.42 -7.74 7.03
N ALA A 497 -20.46 -8.05 7.90
CA ALA A 497 -20.56 -9.11 8.89
C ALA A 497 -21.73 -8.88 9.86
N GLY A 498 -21.97 -7.62 10.25
CA GLY A 498 -23.16 -7.22 11.03
C GLY A 498 -24.50 -7.44 10.31
N ALA A 499 -24.48 -7.66 9.00
CA ALA A 499 -25.62 -8.07 8.17
C ALA A 499 -25.55 -9.55 7.74
N GLU A 500 -24.74 -10.37 8.42
CA GLU A 500 -24.55 -11.79 8.11
C GLU A 500 -24.08 -12.05 6.66
N LEU A 501 -23.17 -11.18 6.19
CA LEU A 501 -22.48 -11.29 4.92
C LEU A 501 -20.98 -11.46 5.17
N ASP A 502 -20.36 -12.41 4.48
CA ASP A 502 -18.92 -12.38 4.26
C ASP A 502 -18.63 -11.61 2.97
N LEU A 503 -17.72 -10.65 3.06
CA LEU A 503 -17.33 -9.79 1.95
C LEU A 503 -15.88 -10.11 1.57
N PRO A 504 -15.65 -11.03 0.61
CA PRO A 504 -14.32 -11.44 0.23
C PRO A 504 -13.54 -10.27 -0.37
N LYS A 505 -12.21 -10.25 -0.23
CA LYS A 505 -11.37 -9.21 -0.83
C LYS A 505 -11.16 -9.48 -2.31
N ILE A 506 -12.11 -9.05 -3.13
CA ILE A 506 -12.06 -9.08 -4.59
C ILE A 506 -12.12 -7.65 -5.13
N GLY A 507 -11.74 -7.46 -6.40
CA GLY A 507 -11.92 -6.20 -7.11
C GLY A 507 -13.41 -5.93 -7.29
N TYR A 508 -14.02 -5.11 -6.43
CA TYR A 508 -15.43 -4.77 -6.56
C TYR A 508 -15.65 -3.67 -7.61
N THR A 509 -16.57 -3.91 -8.54
CA THR A 509 -17.31 -2.85 -9.26
C THR A 509 -18.62 -2.54 -8.51
N PRO A 510 -19.33 -1.45 -8.83
CA PRO A 510 -20.63 -1.17 -8.23
C PRO A 510 -21.60 -2.36 -8.34
N GLU A 511 -21.71 -2.93 -9.53
CA GLU A 511 -22.64 -4.02 -9.83
C GLU A 511 -22.23 -5.31 -9.10
N LEU A 512 -20.93 -5.57 -9.00
CA LEU A 512 -20.42 -6.75 -8.30
C LEU A 512 -20.65 -6.63 -6.79
N LEU A 513 -20.46 -5.44 -6.21
CA LEU A 513 -20.75 -5.21 -4.80
C LEU A 513 -22.25 -5.33 -4.52
N GLU A 514 -23.10 -4.71 -5.34
CA GLU A 514 -24.57 -4.84 -5.25
C GLU A 514 -25.01 -6.31 -5.31
N LYS A 515 -24.47 -7.08 -6.26
CA LYS A 515 -24.76 -8.51 -6.37
C LYS A 515 -24.31 -9.30 -5.14
N THR A 516 -23.12 -9.00 -4.61
CA THR A 516 -22.56 -9.72 -3.45
C THR A 516 -23.35 -9.45 -2.17
N VAL A 517 -23.79 -8.21 -1.95
CA VAL A 517 -24.55 -7.87 -0.74
C VAL A 517 -26.04 -8.17 -0.85
N GLY A 518 -26.58 -8.17 -2.07
CA GLY A 518 -27.99 -8.42 -2.33
C GLY A 518 -28.92 -7.49 -1.55
N ASP A 519 -29.98 -8.05 -0.98
CA ASP A 519 -30.98 -7.34 -0.16
C ASP A 519 -30.56 -7.21 1.32
N LYS A 520 -29.47 -7.86 1.74
CA LYS A 520 -29.00 -7.85 3.14
C LYS A 520 -28.39 -6.51 3.55
N LEU A 521 -27.85 -5.74 2.61
CA LEU A 521 -27.26 -4.42 2.88
C LEU A 521 -27.70 -3.39 1.82
N ASP A 522 -28.48 -2.41 2.25
CA ASP A 522 -28.86 -1.26 1.43
C ASP A 522 -27.66 -0.30 1.27
N LEU A 523 -26.94 -0.42 0.15
CA LEU A 523 -25.76 0.40 -0.15
C LEU A 523 -26.07 1.89 -0.29
N THR A 524 -27.32 2.29 -0.56
CA THR A 524 -27.70 3.71 -0.64
C THR A 524 -27.65 4.40 0.73
N ARG A 525 -27.63 3.61 1.80
CA ARG A 525 -27.49 4.07 3.19
C ARG A 525 -26.06 3.95 3.70
N VAL A 526 -25.13 3.44 2.90
CA VAL A 526 -23.72 3.30 3.26
C VAL A 526 -22.94 4.47 2.68
N GLY A 527 -22.25 5.19 3.54
CA GLY A 527 -21.44 6.33 3.14
C GLY A 527 -20.04 5.96 2.70
N GLU A 528 -19.40 6.88 1.98
CA GLU A 528 -17.98 6.81 1.62
C GLU A 528 -17.58 5.57 0.82
N LEU A 529 -18.52 5.00 0.06
CA LEU A 529 -18.22 4.10 -1.04
C LEU A 529 -17.73 4.94 -2.23
N ARG A 530 -16.44 4.83 -2.55
CA ARG A 530 -15.78 5.62 -3.60
C ARG A 530 -15.46 4.76 -4.80
N TRP A 531 -15.73 5.31 -5.97
CA TRP A 531 -15.63 4.61 -7.24
C TRP A 531 -14.75 5.42 -8.19
N ASP A 532 -13.51 4.99 -8.32
CA ASP A 532 -12.53 5.60 -9.23
C ASP A 532 -12.42 4.74 -10.50
N ARG A 533 -11.74 5.25 -11.54
CA ARG A 533 -11.42 4.44 -12.72
C ARG A 533 -10.57 3.27 -12.24
N ILE A 534 -10.90 2.07 -12.70
CA ILE A 534 -10.32 0.85 -12.17
C ILE A 534 -8.80 0.80 -12.38
N GLU A 535 -8.30 1.42 -13.45
CA GLU A 535 -6.86 1.51 -13.71
C GLU A 535 -6.13 2.39 -12.70
N ASP A 536 -6.81 3.39 -12.13
CA ASP A 536 -6.25 4.34 -11.16
C ASP A 536 -6.34 3.82 -9.72
N ARG A 537 -7.41 3.08 -9.39
CA ARG A 537 -7.57 2.48 -8.06
C ARG A 537 -8.53 1.29 -8.08
N LEU A 538 -8.08 0.16 -7.52
CA LEU A 538 -8.91 -1.02 -7.25
C LEU A 538 -8.52 -1.65 -5.90
N MET A 539 -9.39 -1.54 -4.90
CA MET A 539 -9.24 -2.16 -3.58
C MET A 539 -7.93 -1.84 -2.83
N GLY A 540 -7.30 -0.72 -3.18
CA GLY A 540 -6.01 -0.30 -2.62
C GLY A 540 -4.86 -0.30 -3.63
N LEU A 541 -4.97 -1.11 -4.68
CA LEU A 541 -3.97 -1.21 -5.74
C LEU A 541 -4.19 -0.17 -6.84
N VAL A 542 -3.14 0.07 -7.62
CA VAL A 542 -3.15 0.92 -8.81
C VAL A 542 -2.79 0.05 -10.02
N PRO A 543 -3.78 -0.57 -10.70
CA PRO A 543 -3.52 -1.58 -11.72
C PRO A 543 -2.61 -1.12 -12.88
N HIS A 544 -2.62 0.16 -13.25
CA HIS A 544 -1.72 0.68 -14.29
C HIS A 544 -0.23 0.72 -13.89
N GLU A 545 0.09 0.57 -12.60
CA GLU A 545 1.48 0.50 -12.15
C GLU A 545 2.09 -0.89 -12.35
N PHE A 546 1.29 -1.93 -12.60
CA PHE A 546 1.78 -3.28 -12.87
C PHE A 546 2.32 -3.41 -14.29
N LYS A 547 3.49 -4.03 -14.43
CA LYS A 547 4.15 -4.27 -15.72
C LYS A 547 4.33 -5.76 -15.96
N ALA A 548 4.43 -6.12 -17.23
CA ALA A 548 4.74 -7.45 -17.70
C ALA A 548 6.05 -7.41 -18.52
N LEU A 549 7.03 -8.23 -18.14
CA LEU A 549 8.17 -8.58 -18.97
C LEU A 549 7.82 -9.85 -19.76
N LEU A 550 7.69 -9.69 -21.07
CA LEU A 550 7.47 -10.79 -22.01
C LEU A 550 8.81 -11.20 -22.61
N ILE A 551 9.15 -12.48 -22.49
CA ILE A 551 10.41 -13.06 -22.97
C ILE A 551 10.11 -14.16 -23.99
N ALA A 552 10.89 -14.25 -25.06
CA ALA A 552 10.87 -15.36 -26.01
C ALA A 552 12.29 -15.86 -26.28
N ARG A 553 12.45 -17.18 -26.40
CA ARG A 553 13.74 -17.86 -26.65
C ARG A 553 13.93 -18.23 -28.12
#